data_AF-A0AAD1U5K0-F1
#
_entry.id   AF-A0AAD1U5K0-F1
#
_cell.length_a   1.000
_cell.length_b   1.000
_cell.length_c   1.000
_cell.angle_alpha   90.00
_cell.angle_beta   90.00
_cell.angle_gamma   90.00
#
_symmetry.space_group_name_H-M   'P 1'
#
loop_
_entity.id
_entity.type
_entity.pdbx_description
1 polymer ?
#
loop_
_entity_poly.entity_id
_entity_poly.type
_entity_poly.pdbx_seq_one_letter_code
_entity_poly.pdbx_strand_id
1 'polypeptide(L)'
;MKENSPLRKLRLLIKGIFSQSMKELGEVRKALTFFLYKLIKTVYVHLHVRKLTKKMMEAKNYKEWEETGKEMDGVLRNNKWKAEMRSRNYDYKNVNYMYLFLKELRRNDLAHGLTYTLRSNLCKNMYGIANPVLYE
;
A
#
# COMPACT_ATOMS: atom_id res chain seq x y z
N MET A 1 -13.25 -15.46 -63.92
CA MET A 1 -12.93 -16.68 -63.14
C MET A 1 -12.70 -16.29 -61.68
N LYS A 2 -13.73 -16.37 -60.84
CA LYS A 2 -13.61 -16.23 -59.38
C LYS A 2 -13.89 -17.60 -58.79
N GLU A 3 -12.85 -18.26 -58.34
CA GLU A 3 -12.91 -19.57 -57.69
C GLU A 3 -13.67 -19.41 -56.36
N ASN A 4 -14.97 -19.68 -56.40
CA ASN A 4 -15.89 -19.63 -55.25
C ASN A 4 -15.85 -20.99 -54.52
N SER A 5 -14.64 -21.47 -54.20
CA SER A 5 -14.43 -22.80 -53.65
C SER A 5 -14.88 -22.87 -52.17
N PRO A 6 -15.78 -23.81 -51.79
CA PRO A 6 -16.22 -24.04 -50.41
C PRO A 6 -15.06 -24.22 -49.43
N LEU A 7 -13.94 -24.77 -49.92
CA LEU A 7 -12.69 -24.97 -49.16
C LEU A 7 -12.08 -23.65 -48.68
N ARG A 8 -12.23 -22.56 -49.46
CA ARG A 8 -11.74 -21.23 -49.08
C ARG A 8 -12.55 -20.63 -47.93
N LYS A 9 -13.89 -20.83 -47.93
CA LYS A 9 -14.77 -20.41 -46.83
C LYS A 9 -14.47 -21.19 -45.55
N LEU A 10 -14.29 -22.51 -45.65
CA LEU A 10 -13.93 -23.37 -44.52
C LEU A 10 -12.58 -22.96 -43.89
N ARG A 11 -11.57 -22.67 -44.73
CA ARG A 11 -10.26 -22.20 -44.25
C ARG A 11 -10.33 -20.85 -43.52
N LEU A 12 -11.20 -19.93 -43.97
CA LEU A 12 -11.40 -18.64 -43.31
C LEU A 12 -12.11 -18.80 -41.97
N LEU A 13 -13.11 -19.69 -41.86
CA LEU A 13 -13.79 -20.00 -40.60
C LEU A 13 -12.83 -20.61 -39.57
N ILE A 14 -12.02 -21.59 -39.96
CA ILE A 14 -11.03 -22.21 -39.06
C ILE A 14 -10.01 -21.18 -38.57
N LYS A 15 -9.51 -20.30 -39.47
CA LYS A 15 -8.61 -19.20 -39.06
C LYS A 15 -9.29 -18.23 -38.09
N GLY A 16 -10.56 -17.91 -38.33
CA GLY A 16 -11.36 -17.05 -37.44
C GLY A 16 -11.50 -17.65 -36.05
N ILE A 17 -11.96 -18.90 -35.96
CA ILE A 17 -12.10 -19.65 -34.70
C ILE A 17 -10.76 -19.74 -33.97
N PHE A 18 -9.69 -20.14 -34.66
CA PHE A 18 -8.36 -20.22 -34.07
C PHE A 18 -7.88 -18.86 -33.55
N SER A 19 -8.09 -17.78 -34.32
CA SER A 19 -7.71 -16.42 -33.88
C SER A 19 -8.49 -15.97 -32.64
N GLN A 20 -9.77 -16.34 -32.55
CA GLN A 20 -10.64 -16.02 -31.43
C GLN A 20 -10.21 -16.80 -30.18
N SER A 21 -10.00 -18.11 -30.30
CA SER A 21 -9.49 -18.95 -29.20
C SER A 21 -8.11 -18.48 -28.70
N MET A 22 -7.22 -18.07 -29.60
CA MET A 22 -5.91 -17.52 -29.21
C MET A 22 -6.02 -16.20 -28.44
N LYS A 23 -6.99 -15.34 -28.76
CA LYS A 23 -7.27 -14.12 -27.99
C LYS A 23 -7.81 -14.46 -26.60
N GLU A 24 -8.76 -15.38 -26.51
CA GLU A 24 -9.34 -15.83 -25.23
C GLU A 24 -8.28 -16.43 -24.31
N LEU A 25 -7.40 -17.28 -24.83
CA LEU A 25 -6.24 -17.80 -24.09
C LEU A 25 -5.32 -16.68 -23.59
N GLY A 26 -5.12 -15.63 -24.39
CA GLY A 26 -4.34 -14.46 -24.01
C GLY A 26 -4.96 -13.71 -22.82
N GLU A 27 -6.27 -13.51 -22.82
CA GLU A 27 -6.98 -12.85 -21.72
C GLU A 27 -7.03 -13.70 -20.45
N VAL A 28 -7.26 -15.02 -20.58
CA VAL A 28 -7.18 -15.96 -19.44
C VAL A 28 -5.78 -15.94 -18.81
N ARG A 29 -4.72 -15.93 -19.63
CA ARG A 29 -3.34 -15.84 -19.13
C ARG A 29 -3.11 -14.56 -18.34
N LYS A 30 -3.55 -13.40 -18.85
CA LYS A 30 -3.43 -12.11 -18.14
C LYS A 30 -4.17 -12.15 -16.80
N ALA A 31 -5.40 -12.65 -16.79
CA ALA A 31 -6.19 -12.80 -15.57
C ALA A 31 -5.47 -13.71 -14.56
N LEU A 32 -4.98 -14.87 -15.00
CA LEU A 32 -4.25 -15.81 -14.16
C LEU A 32 -2.98 -15.17 -13.58
N THR A 33 -2.17 -14.49 -14.39
CA THR A 33 -0.98 -13.77 -13.91
C THR A 33 -1.33 -12.70 -12.89
N PHE A 34 -2.41 -11.93 -13.12
CA PHE A 34 -2.89 -10.93 -12.17
C PHE A 34 -3.32 -11.57 -10.84
N PHE A 35 -4.11 -12.64 -10.87
CA PHE A 35 -4.57 -13.32 -9.65
C PHE A 35 -3.41 -13.99 -8.90
N LEU A 36 -2.47 -14.63 -9.60
CA LEU A 36 -1.28 -15.22 -8.99
C LEU A 36 -0.41 -14.15 -8.33
N TYR A 37 -0.14 -13.03 -9.01
CA TYR A 37 0.59 -11.91 -8.42
C TYR A 37 -0.12 -11.38 -7.19
N LYS A 38 -1.44 -11.18 -7.26
CA LYS A 38 -2.25 -10.70 -6.13
C LYS A 38 -2.19 -11.68 -4.95
N LEU A 39 -2.32 -12.99 -5.20
CA LEU A 39 -2.27 -14.02 -4.17
C LEU A 39 -0.89 -14.07 -3.50
N ILE A 40 0.18 -14.17 -4.29
CA ILE A 40 1.56 -14.22 -3.81
C ILE A 40 1.87 -12.97 -2.98
N LYS A 41 1.48 -11.78 -3.48
CA LYS A 41 1.66 -10.52 -2.76
C LYS A 41 0.91 -10.51 -1.42
N THR A 42 -0.34 -10.96 -1.39
CA THR A 42 -1.14 -11.03 -0.16
C THR A 42 -0.52 -11.97 0.86
N VAL A 43 -0.10 -13.16 0.44
CA VAL A 43 0.56 -14.14 1.31
C VAL A 43 1.89 -13.60 1.84
N TYR A 44 2.70 -13.00 0.95
CA TYR A 44 3.96 -12.36 1.33
C TYR A 44 3.76 -11.28 2.39
N VAL A 45 2.83 -10.34 2.15
CA VAL A 45 2.52 -9.26 3.10
C VAL A 45 2.08 -9.83 4.44
N HIS A 46 1.19 -10.82 4.44
CA HIS A 46 0.69 -11.43 5.67
C HIS A 46 1.80 -12.10 6.50
N LEU A 47 2.64 -12.92 5.86
CA LEU A 47 3.75 -13.61 6.53
C LEU A 47 4.80 -12.61 7.05
N HIS A 48 5.14 -11.61 6.23
CA HIS A 48 6.12 -10.60 6.61
C HIS A 48 5.63 -9.75 7.77
N VAL A 49 4.37 -9.31 7.75
CA VAL A 49 3.73 -8.60 8.86
C VAL A 49 3.77 -9.45 10.14
N ARG A 50 3.41 -10.74 10.09
CA ARG A 50 3.48 -11.61 11.28
C ARG A 50 4.88 -11.70 11.86
N LYS A 51 5.91 -11.81 11.01
CA LYS A 51 7.31 -11.81 11.44
C LYS A 51 7.69 -10.48 12.11
N LEU A 52 7.29 -9.35 11.52
CA LEU A 52 7.56 -8.04 12.09
C LEU A 52 6.83 -7.79 13.39
N THR A 53 5.57 -8.22 13.52
CA THR A 53 4.82 -8.17 14.77
C THR A 53 5.54 -8.92 15.89
N LYS A 54 6.03 -10.13 15.60
CA LYS A 54 6.84 -10.91 16.56
C LYS A 54 8.10 -10.14 16.97
N LYS A 55 8.83 -9.59 15.99
CA LYS A 55 10.04 -8.79 16.24
C LYS A 55 9.75 -7.53 17.08
N MET A 56 8.60 -6.87 16.88
CA MET A 56 8.19 -5.74 17.72
C MET A 56 7.88 -6.15 19.16
N MET A 57 7.24 -7.32 19.36
CA MET A 57 6.95 -7.85 20.70
C MET A 57 8.23 -8.25 21.46
N GLU A 58 9.26 -8.68 20.75
CA GLU A 58 10.56 -9.10 21.31
C GLU A 58 11.60 -7.98 21.37
N ALA A 59 11.25 -6.75 20.96
CA ALA A 59 12.17 -5.62 20.91
C ALA A 59 12.64 -5.23 22.32
N LYS A 60 13.97 -5.05 22.49
CA LYS A 60 14.58 -4.77 23.80
C LYS A 60 14.58 -3.30 24.18
N ASN A 61 14.40 -2.43 23.20
CA ASN A 61 14.43 -0.99 23.38
C ASN A 61 13.55 -0.29 22.35
N TYR A 62 13.27 1.00 22.61
CA TYR A 62 12.45 1.83 21.74
C TYR A 62 12.99 1.89 20.30
N LYS A 63 14.31 1.92 20.12
CA LYS A 63 14.93 2.05 18.79
C LYS A 63 14.65 0.82 17.93
N GLU A 64 14.83 -0.38 18.47
CA GLU A 64 14.51 -1.64 17.78
C GLU A 64 13.02 -1.73 17.43
N TRP A 65 12.16 -1.30 18.36
CA TRP A 65 10.72 -1.25 18.14
C TRP A 65 10.35 -0.27 17.02
N GLU A 66 10.93 0.94 17.04
CA GLU A 66 10.71 2.00 16.06
C GLU A 66 11.17 1.58 14.66
N GLU A 67 12.37 1.01 14.54
CA GLU A 67 12.92 0.52 13.26
C GLU A 67 12.04 -0.58 12.67
N THR A 68 11.58 -1.52 13.51
CA THR A 68 10.69 -2.60 13.07
C THR A 68 9.32 -2.06 12.66
N GLY A 69 8.78 -1.09 13.38
CA GLY A 69 7.52 -0.41 13.01
C GLY A 69 7.63 0.32 11.67
N LYS A 70 8.75 1.00 11.41
CA LYS A 70 9.01 1.65 10.10
C LYS A 70 9.08 0.64 8.96
N GLU A 71 9.67 -0.53 9.19
CA GLU A 71 9.69 -1.62 8.21
C GLU A 71 8.27 -2.11 7.92
N MET A 72 7.45 -2.31 8.97
CA MET A 72 6.06 -2.75 8.84
C MET A 72 5.20 -1.73 8.10
N ASP A 73 5.38 -0.44 8.38
CA ASP A 73 4.74 0.67 7.65
C ASP A 73 5.08 0.62 6.16
N GLY A 74 6.32 0.27 5.79
CA GLY A 74 6.74 0.14 4.40
C GLY A 74 6.07 -1.04 3.68
N VAL A 75 5.94 -2.18 4.37
CA VAL A 75 5.31 -3.40 3.85
C VAL A 75 3.81 -3.18 3.63
N LEU A 76 3.15 -2.51 4.58
CA LEU A 76 1.74 -2.14 4.51
C LEU A 76 1.49 -0.92 3.62
N ARG A 77 2.55 -0.16 3.29
CA ARG A 77 2.50 1.10 2.55
C ARG A 77 1.75 2.22 3.29
N ASN A 78 1.72 2.15 4.63
CA ASN A 78 1.08 3.10 5.56
C ASN A 78 1.83 4.45 5.65
N ASN A 79 3.02 4.53 5.08
CA ASN A 79 3.87 5.71 5.10
C ASN A 79 3.73 6.61 3.87
N LYS A 80 2.96 6.22 2.85
CA LYS A 80 2.90 6.97 1.57
C LYS A 80 2.39 8.39 1.74
N TRP A 81 1.32 8.57 2.49
CA TRP A 81 0.71 9.88 2.69
C TRP A 81 1.69 10.89 3.30
N LYS A 82 2.70 10.43 4.06
CA LYS A 82 3.71 11.32 4.67
C LYS A 82 4.53 12.10 3.62
N ALA A 83 4.59 11.63 2.38
CA ALA A 83 5.27 12.31 1.27
C ALA A 83 4.39 13.35 0.54
N GLU A 84 3.08 13.36 0.77
CA GLU A 84 2.10 14.11 -0.02
C GLU A 84 1.77 15.49 0.58
N MET A 85 2.60 16.50 0.32
CA MET A 85 2.42 17.84 0.93
C MET A 85 1.07 18.54 0.67
N ARG A 86 0.26 18.04 -0.27
CA ARG A 86 -1.08 18.54 -0.58
C ARG A 86 -2.07 17.39 -0.54
N SER A 87 -2.92 17.37 0.48
CA SER A 87 -4.01 16.41 0.61
C SER A 87 -5.27 17.10 1.08
N ARG A 88 -6.44 16.57 0.68
CA ARG A 88 -7.73 16.97 1.24
C ARG A 88 -8.03 16.25 2.55
N ASN A 89 -7.28 15.19 2.85
CA ASN A 89 -7.56 14.26 3.94
C ASN A 89 -6.76 14.57 5.21
N TYR A 90 -5.72 15.39 5.11
CA TYR A 90 -4.90 15.85 6.24
C TYR A 90 -4.23 17.21 5.96
N ASP A 91 -3.93 17.95 7.02
CA ASP A 91 -3.25 19.25 6.92
C ASP A 91 -1.73 19.09 7.14
N TYR A 92 -0.98 18.97 6.05
CA TYR A 92 0.46 18.78 6.08
C TYR A 92 1.20 19.90 6.84
N LYS A 93 0.79 21.16 6.69
CA LYS A 93 1.50 22.29 7.32
C LYS A 93 1.44 22.17 8.83
N ASN A 94 0.25 21.90 9.36
CA ASN A 94 0.03 21.76 10.78
C ASN A 94 0.61 20.45 11.35
N VAL A 95 0.56 19.35 10.59
CA VAL A 95 1.27 18.10 10.95
C VAL A 95 2.77 18.35 11.07
N ASN A 96 3.39 19.04 10.11
CA ASN A 96 4.81 19.33 10.13
C ASN A 96 5.19 20.28 11.28
N TYR A 97 4.40 21.32 11.51
CA TYR A 97 4.58 22.20 12.66
C TYR A 97 4.58 21.40 13.98
N MET A 98 3.56 20.57 14.17
CA MET A 98 3.42 19.78 15.39
C MET A 98 4.55 18.76 15.56
N TYR A 99 5.00 18.13 14.46
CA TYR A 99 6.16 17.24 14.47
C TYR A 99 7.43 17.96 14.97
N LEU A 100 7.69 19.16 14.45
CA LEU A 100 8.84 19.96 14.87
C LEU A 100 8.72 20.39 16.34
N PHE A 101 7.53 20.80 16.75
CA PHE A 101 7.26 21.21 18.13
C PHE A 101 7.45 20.05 19.13
N LEU A 102 6.92 18.86 18.85
CA LEU A 102 7.14 17.68 19.69
C LEU A 102 8.62 17.28 19.75
N LYS A 103 9.35 17.44 18.64
CA LYS A 103 10.80 17.16 18.58
C LYS A 103 11.59 18.15 19.43
N GLU A 104 11.18 19.42 19.47
CA GLU A 104 11.76 20.45 20.31
C GLU A 104 11.47 20.22 21.79
N LEU A 105 10.22 19.93 22.17
CA LEU A 105 9.86 19.57 23.54
C LEU A 105 10.68 18.38 24.05
N ARG A 106 10.86 17.35 23.21
CA ARG A 106 11.69 16.19 23.54
C ARG A 106 13.18 16.56 23.68
N ARG A 107 13.71 17.43 22.83
CA ARG A 107 15.13 17.85 22.87
C ARG A 107 15.46 18.67 24.12
N ASN A 108 14.48 19.37 24.67
CA ASN A 108 14.65 20.21 25.86
C ASN A 108 14.16 19.50 27.14
N ASP A 109 13.91 18.19 27.10
CA ASP A 109 13.41 17.38 28.23
C ASP A 109 12.14 17.93 28.91
N LEU A 110 11.29 18.63 28.14
CA LEU A 110 10.04 19.23 28.60
C LEU A 110 8.91 18.19 28.66
N ALA A 111 9.05 17.20 29.54
CA ALA A 111 8.15 16.05 29.65
C ALA A 111 6.68 16.44 29.90
N HIS A 112 6.42 17.46 30.71
CA HIS A 112 5.06 17.94 30.97
C HIS A 112 4.42 18.54 29.71
N GLY A 113 5.16 19.39 28.99
CA GLY A 113 4.72 19.96 27.72
C GLY A 113 4.44 18.88 26.68
N LEU A 114 5.35 17.91 26.56
CA LEU A 114 5.20 16.78 25.64
C LEU A 114 3.92 15.98 25.94
N THR A 115 3.70 15.63 27.21
CA THR A 115 2.53 14.88 27.65
C THR A 115 1.24 15.65 27.40
N TYR A 116 1.21 16.93 27.75
CA TYR A 116 0.06 17.80 27.51
C TYR A 116 -0.28 17.86 26.02
N THR A 117 0.70 18.17 25.16
CA THR A 117 0.51 18.32 23.71
C THR A 117 0.02 17.03 23.07
N LEU A 118 0.58 15.87 23.47
CA LEU A 118 0.13 14.57 22.96
C LEU A 118 -1.32 14.30 23.35
N ARG A 119 -1.69 14.50 24.62
CA ARG A 119 -3.07 14.26 25.10
C ARG A 119 -4.09 15.19 24.45
N SER A 120 -3.75 16.45 24.24
CA SER A 120 -4.68 17.45 23.70
C SER A 120 -4.93 17.30 22.20
N ASN A 121 -3.92 16.83 21.44
CA ASN A 121 -3.97 16.82 19.98
C ASN A 121 -4.11 15.41 19.39
N LEU A 122 -3.35 14.42 19.88
CA LEU A 122 -3.32 13.08 19.28
C LEU A 122 -4.68 12.37 19.37
N CYS A 123 -5.37 12.50 20.50
CA CYS A 123 -6.69 11.91 20.73
C CYS A 123 -7.79 12.49 19.82
N LYS A 124 -7.55 13.63 19.15
CA LYS A 124 -8.57 14.34 18.35
C LYS A 124 -8.37 14.20 16.85
N ASN A 125 -7.74 13.11 16.38
CA ASN A 125 -7.35 12.96 14.97
C ASN A 125 -6.53 14.17 14.49
N MET A 126 -5.40 14.39 15.17
CA MET A 126 -4.50 15.52 14.96
C MET A 126 -4.31 15.85 13.46
N TYR A 127 -4.93 16.93 13.01
CA TYR A 127 -4.84 17.42 11.63
C TYR A 127 -5.18 16.37 10.55
N GLY A 128 -6.00 15.37 10.86
CA GLY A 128 -6.46 14.35 9.92
C GLY A 128 -5.55 13.12 9.77
N ILE A 129 -4.47 12.98 10.55
CA ILE A 129 -3.51 11.86 10.38
C ILE A 129 -4.09 10.48 10.67
N ALA A 130 -5.23 10.38 11.36
CA ALA A 130 -5.93 9.13 11.65
C ALA A 130 -7.06 8.84 10.65
N ASN A 131 -7.15 9.60 9.55
CA ASN A 131 -8.10 9.32 8.49
C ASN A 131 -7.77 7.96 7.82
N PRO A 132 -8.70 6.99 7.79
CA PRO A 132 -8.45 5.64 7.24
C PRO A 132 -7.96 5.65 5.78
N VAL A 133 -8.43 6.61 4.98
CA VAL A 133 -8.06 6.75 3.56
C VAL A 133 -6.55 6.94 3.35
N LEU A 134 -5.83 7.40 4.38
CA LEU A 134 -4.37 7.54 4.32
C LEU A 134 -3.62 6.19 4.38
N TYR A 135 -4.31 5.12 4.78
CA TYR A 135 -3.74 3.79 5.05
C TYR A 135 -4.31 2.69 4.15
N GLU A 136 -5.14 3.04 3.17
CA GLU A 136 -5.68 2.16 2.12
C GLU A 136 -4.74 2.06 0.89
#